data_AF-I2K9R2-F1
#
_entry.id   AF-I2K9R2-F1
#
_cell.length_a   1.000
_cell.length_b   1.000
_cell.length_c   1.000
_cell.angle_alpha   90.00
_cell.angle_beta   90.00
_cell.angle_gamma   90.00
#
_symmetry.space_group_name_H-M   'P 1'
#
loop_
_entity.id
_entity.type
_entity.pdbx_description
1 polymer ?
#
loop_
_entity_poly.entity_id
_entity_poly.type
_entity_poly.pdbx_seq_one_letter_code
_entity_poly.pdbx_strand_id
1 'polypeptide(L)'
;MLQAHMKSVIKYAIELDIDYIESFLGYEGDKVLEFITKKKDVVELIESYAKNLGLECKHEYEISGEHGPAYNIFIGVEDPSVFKLKK
;
A
#
# COMPACT_ATOMS: atom_id res chain seq x y z
N MET A 1 -3.20 -14.75 8.40
CA MET A 1 -2.34 -14.72 7.20
C MET A 1 -2.23 -13.31 6.61
N LEU A 2 -3.32 -12.55 6.46
CA LEU A 2 -3.29 -11.18 5.93
C LEU A 2 -2.38 -10.18 6.68
N GLN A 3 -2.36 -10.21 8.02
CA GLN A 3 -1.38 -9.42 8.80
C GLN A 3 0.08 -9.77 8.48
N ALA A 4 0.37 -11.02 8.09
CA ALA A 4 1.72 -11.44 7.73
C ALA A 4 2.12 -10.88 6.36
N HIS A 5 1.21 -10.88 5.39
CA HIS A 5 1.43 -10.25 4.08
C HIS A 5 1.67 -8.75 4.22
N MET A 6 0.83 -8.06 5.00
CA MET A 6 1.02 -6.62 5.27
C MET A 6 2.41 -6.34 5.87
N LYS A 7 2.81 -7.07 6.92
CA LYS A 7 4.15 -6.94 7.50
C LYS A 7 5.27 -7.24 6.49
N SER A 8 5.06 -8.19 5.59
CA SER A 8 6.03 -8.56 4.56
C SER A 8 6.23 -7.42 3.56
N VAL A 9 5.14 -6.84 3.08
CA VAL A 9 5.19 -5.70 2.15
C VAL A 9 5.83 -4.48 2.80
N ILE A 10 5.51 -4.20 4.08
CA ILE A 10 6.14 -3.11 4.84
C ILE A 10 7.66 -3.29 4.90
N LYS A 11 8.14 -4.49 5.25
CA LYS A 11 9.58 -4.77 5.31
C LYS A 11 10.24 -4.58 3.94
N TYR A 12 9.64 -5.13 2.90
CA TYR A 12 10.14 -5.02 1.53
C TYR A 12 10.23 -3.56 1.08
N ALA A 13 9.20 -2.76 1.33
CA ALA A 13 9.19 -1.35 0.98
C ALA A 13 10.26 -0.55 1.74
N ILE A 14 10.46 -0.81 3.03
CA ILE A 14 11.53 -0.17 3.83
C ILE A 14 12.92 -0.52 3.28
N GLU A 15 13.16 -1.76 2.87
CA GLU A 15 14.41 -2.18 2.24
C GLU A 15 14.69 -1.48 0.90
N LEU A 16 13.64 -1.01 0.23
CA LEU A 16 13.72 -0.23 -1.02
C LEU A 16 13.88 1.28 -0.81
N ASP A 17 14.02 1.74 0.44
CA ASP A 17 14.28 3.14 0.77
C ASP A 17 13.15 4.08 0.27
N ILE A 18 11.93 3.77 0.72
CA ILE A 18 10.73 4.63 0.61
C ILE A 18 10.86 5.91 1.45
N ASP A 19 10.12 6.94 1.09
CA ASP A 19 10.15 8.24 1.78
C ASP A 19 9.16 8.29 2.95
N TYR A 20 7.99 7.65 2.82
CA TYR A 20 6.95 7.66 3.85
C TYR A 20 6.04 6.42 3.77
N ILE A 21 5.43 6.08 4.90
CA ILE A 21 4.47 5.00 5.05
C ILE A 21 3.37 5.39 6.01
N GLU A 22 2.13 5.08 5.65
CA GLU A 22 1.00 5.12 6.58
C GLU A 22 -0.01 4.02 6.33
N SER A 23 -0.91 3.84 7.29
CA SER A 23 -2.03 2.91 7.16
C SER A 23 -3.31 3.55 7.68
N PHE A 24 -4.39 3.38 6.95
CA PHE A 24 -5.71 3.89 7.32
C PHE A 24 -6.81 2.88 6.99
N LEU A 25 -8.00 3.12 7.52
CA LEU A 25 -9.18 2.31 7.20
C LEU A 25 -9.79 2.82 5.89
N GLY A 26 -9.86 1.94 4.89
CA GLY A 26 -10.53 2.16 3.62
C GLY A 26 -12.03 1.93 3.68
N TYR A 27 -12.66 1.90 2.51
CA TYR A 27 -14.09 1.63 2.37
C TYR A 27 -14.44 0.21 2.84
N GLU A 28 -15.63 0.02 3.43
CA GLU A 28 -16.06 -1.25 4.04
C GLU A 28 -15.12 -1.82 5.13
N GLY A 29 -14.21 -0.99 5.64
CA GLY A 29 -13.30 -1.26 6.74
C GLY A 29 -12.11 -2.16 6.40
N ASP A 30 -11.79 -2.30 5.11
CA ASP A 30 -10.49 -2.83 4.69
C ASP A 30 -9.35 -1.94 5.20
N LYS A 31 -8.18 -2.53 5.46
CA LYS A 31 -6.99 -1.74 5.79
C LYS A 31 -6.27 -1.39 4.50
N VAL A 32 -6.01 -0.11 4.31
CA VAL A 32 -5.20 0.38 3.20
C VAL A 32 -3.83 0.74 3.77
N LEU A 33 -2.80 0.26 3.09
CA LEU A 33 -1.42 0.63 3.33
C LEU A 33 -0.98 1.56 2.20
N GLU A 34 -0.50 2.75 2.56
CA GLU A 34 0.05 3.71 1.62
C GLU A 34 1.56 3.81 1.80
N PHE A 35 2.27 3.76 0.68
CA PHE A 35 3.68 4.11 0.62
C PHE A 35 3.89 5.27 -0.34
N ILE A 36 4.79 6.16 0.03
CA ILE A 36 5.16 7.31 -0.78
C ILE A 36 6.65 7.23 -1.07
N THR A 37 7.00 7.40 -2.34
CA THR A 37 8.40 7.47 -2.77
C THR A 37 8.59 8.37 -3.97
N LYS A 38 9.75 9.01 -4.06
CA LYS A 38 10.16 9.77 -5.26
C LYS A 38 10.66 8.88 -6.40
N LYS A 39 10.87 7.60 -6.14
CA LYS A 39 11.51 6.64 -7.06
C LYS A 39 10.44 5.78 -7.75
N LYS A 40 10.29 5.94 -9.06
CA LYS A 40 9.27 5.21 -9.84
C LYS A 40 9.49 3.70 -9.84
N ASP A 41 10.75 3.28 -9.96
CA ASP A 41 11.17 1.88 -9.93
C ASP A 41 10.82 1.19 -8.61
N VAL A 42 10.93 1.91 -7.49
CA VAL A 42 10.50 1.39 -6.18
C VAL A 42 9.00 1.10 -6.16
N VAL A 43 8.16 1.96 -6.75
CA VAL A 43 6.72 1.68 -6.86
C VAL A 43 6.43 0.46 -7.71
N GLU A 44 7.09 0.31 -8.86
CA GLU A 44 6.91 -0.86 -9.73
C GLU A 44 7.32 -2.17 -9.02
N LEU A 45 8.40 -2.13 -8.23
CA LEU A 45 8.85 -3.28 -7.42
C LEU A 45 7.86 -3.62 -6.30
N ILE A 46 7.38 -2.63 -5.55
CA ILE A 46 6.40 -2.84 -4.49
C ILE A 46 5.08 -3.37 -5.08
N GLU A 47 4.64 -2.82 -6.21
CA GLU A 47 3.43 -3.26 -6.90
C GLU A 47 3.54 -4.72 -7.36
N SER A 48 4.67 -5.09 -7.99
CA SER A 48 4.93 -6.46 -8.41
C SER A 48 4.95 -7.42 -7.22
N TYR A 49 5.62 -7.03 -6.13
CA TYR A 49 5.68 -7.83 -4.91
C TYR A 49 4.30 -8.03 -4.27
N ALA A 50 3.49 -6.98 -4.18
CA ALA A 50 2.14 -7.04 -3.62
C ALA A 50 1.21 -7.93 -4.47
N LYS A 51 1.25 -7.79 -5.81
CA LYS A 51 0.49 -8.65 -6.74
C LYS A 51 0.88 -10.11 -6.61
N ASN A 52 2.17 -10.42 -6.43
CA ASN A 52 2.64 -11.80 -6.22
C ASN A 52 2.13 -12.41 -4.90
N LEU A 53 1.78 -11.58 -3.91
CA LEU A 53 1.12 -12.00 -2.67
C LEU A 53 -0.41 -12.07 -2.78
N GLY A 54 -0.96 -11.79 -3.97
CA GLY A 54 -2.41 -11.76 -4.23
C GLY A 54 -3.12 -10.55 -3.62
N LEU A 55 -2.40 -9.44 -3.38
CA LEU A 55 -2.98 -8.21 -2.86
C LEU A 55 -3.41 -7.27 -4.00
N GLU A 56 -4.50 -6.54 -3.79
CA GLU A 56 -4.91 -5.49 -4.69
C GLU A 56 -4.12 -4.22 -4.43
N CYS A 57 -3.71 -3.54 -5.50
CA CYS A 57 -2.93 -2.32 -5.40
C CYS A 57 -3.26 -1.34 -6.53
N LYS A 58 -3.11 -0.05 -6.22
CA LYS A 58 -3.19 1.06 -7.17
C LYS A 58 -2.07 2.03 -6.84
N HIS A 59 -1.42 2.59 -7.85
CA HIS A 59 -0.47 3.69 -7.64
C HIS A 59 -0.80 4.89 -8.52
N GLU A 60 -0.37 6.06 -8.09
CA GLU A 60 -0.51 7.31 -8.83
C GLU A 60 0.68 8.23 -8.56
N TYR A 61 0.86 9.23 -9.43
CA TYR A 61 1.87 10.26 -9.24
C TYR A 61 1.18 11.56 -8.88
N GLU A 62 1.51 12.10 -7.72
CA GLU A 62 0.96 13.33 -7.20
C GLU A 62 2.01 14.44 -7.29
N ILE A 63 1.65 15.57 -7.91
CA ILE A 63 2.58 16.70 -8.12
C ILE A 63 2.56 17.66 -6.92
N SER A 64 1.41 17.78 -6.25
CA SER A 64 1.13 18.84 -5.27
C SER A 64 0.65 18.28 -3.93
N GLY A 65 1.04 17.05 -3.60
CA GLY A 65 0.69 16.40 -2.33
C GLY A 65 1.45 16.98 -1.15
N GLU A 66 1.10 16.56 0.06
CA GLU A 66 1.76 16.99 1.31
C GLU A 66 3.28 16.72 1.29
N HIS A 67 3.70 15.67 0.58
CA HIS A 67 5.10 15.25 0.46
C HIS A 67 5.81 15.81 -0.80
N GLY A 68 5.16 16.74 -1.52
CA GLY A 68 5.63 17.27 -2.79
C GLY A 68 5.44 16.27 -3.94
N PRO A 69 6.15 16.46 -5.09
CA PRO A 69 6.04 15.56 -6.23
C PRO A 69 6.55 14.15 -5.90
N ALA A 70 5.65 13.17 -5.83
CA ALA A 70 5.95 11.81 -5.41
C ALA A 70 4.98 10.77 -6.02
N TYR A 71 5.38 9.51 -5.98
CA TYR A 71 4.52 8.38 -6.31
C TYR A 71 3.91 7.81 -5.02
N ASN A 72 2.59 7.64 -5.03
CA ASN A 72 1.84 7.03 -3.94
C ASN A 72 1.37 5.65 -4.40
N ILE A 73 1.57 4.62 -3.60
CA ILE A 73 1.04 3.28 -3.84
C ILE A 73 0.16 2.84 -2.67
N PHE A 74 -1.09 2.52 -2.99
CA PHE A 74 -2.12 2.06 -2.08
C PHE A 74 -2.28 0.55 -2.25
N ILE A 75 -2.28 -0.17 -1.13
CA ILE A 75 -2.41 -1.63 -1.10
C ILE A 75 -3.56 -2.00 -0.17
N GLY A 76 -4.56 -2.66 -0.73
CA GLY A 76 -5.70 -3.18 0.01
C GLY A 76 -5.33 -4.48 0.73
N VAL A 77 -5.57 -4.50 2.04
CA VAL A 77 -5.44 -5.68 2.88
C VAL A 77 -6.78 -5.93 3.52
N GLU A 78 -7.50 -6.95 3.05
CA GLU A 78 -8.77 -7.34 3.64
C GLU A 78 -8.57 -7.72 5.12
N ASP A 79 -9.43 -7.15 5.98
CA ASP A 79 -9.49 -7.55 7.37
C ASP A 79 -10.72 -8.43 7.60
N PRO A 80 -10.55 -9.76 7.72
CA PRO A 80 -11.69 -10.67 7.89
C PRO A 80 -12.40 -10.48 9.24
N SER A 81 -11.84 -9.70 10.17
CA SER A 81 -12.52 -9.34 11.42
C SER A 81 -13.51 -8.19 11.27
N VAL A 82 -13.48 -7.49 10.13
CA VAL A 82 -14.36 -6.36 9.85
C VAL A 82 -15.65 -6.86 9.24
N PHE A 83 -16.76 -6.47 9.87
CA PHE A 83 -18.10 -6.79 9.40
C PHE A 83 -18.47 -5.91 8.21
N LYS A 84 -18.36 -6.45 6.99
CA LYS A 84 -18.84 -5.78 5.77
C LYS A 84 -20.37 -5.89 5.69
N LEU A 85 -21.06 -4.76 5.53
CA LEU A 85 -22.49 -4.75 5.24
C LEU A 85 -22.71 -5.41 3.87
N LYS A 86 -23.44 -6.53 3.82
CA LYS A 86 -23.78 -7.18 2.55
C LYS A 86 -24.65 -6.23 1.71
N LYS A 87 -24.21 -5.93 0.49
CA LYS A 87 -25.05 -5.31 -0.55
C LYS A 87 -26.10 -6.28 -1.06
#